data_AF-A0AAW1K1W0-F1
#
_entry.id   AF-A0AAW1K1W0-F1
#
_cell.length_a   1.000
_cell.length_b   1.000
_cell.length_c   1.000
_cell.angle_alpha   90.00
_cell.angle_beta   90.00
_cell.angle_gamma   90.00
#
_symmetry.space_group_name_H-M   'P 1'
#
loop_
_entity.id
_entity.type
_entity.pdbx_description
1 polymer ?
#
loop_
_entity_poly.entity_id
_entity_poly.type
_entity_poly.pdbx_seq_one_letter_code
_entity_poly.pdbx_strand_id
1 'polypeptide(L)'
;MLNDTYHLGQNCGFNRQFNDTTTNQKYTFFVPRDRAWQQARVTMPSAIKKLFMLDFCYYAVQVLERHLIVGDVALTMERIKAMANDTSISYGKEIYTNKKETELGTVRDSLKIAVEERINSTFIIHWKGKKIHVFRPNVECTNGVIHVINYPFLEEGDIRISASSPLSLTPHLLMLTLAKWLLL
;
A
#
# COMPACT_ATOMS: atom_id res chain seq x y z
N MET A 1 -3.90 1.87 -18.07
CA MET A 1 -2.82 1.08 -17.42
C MET A 1 -2.59 1.51 -15.97
N LEU A 2 -2.81 2.78 -15.60
CA LEU A 2 -2.69 3.30 -14.23
C LEU A 2 -3.93 4.10 -13.78
N ASN A 3 -5.07 3.90 -14.45
CA ASN A 3 -6.28 4.69 -14.25
C ASN A 3 -6.89 4.47 -12.86
N ASP A 4 -6.86 3.22 -12.37
CA ASP A 4 -7.44 2.88 -11.06
C ASP A 4 -6.70 3.62 -9.93
N THR A 5 -5.37 3.67 -9.95
CA THR A 5 -4.58 4.41 -8.94
C THR A 5 -4.79 5.91 -9.03
N TYR A 6 -4.86 6.45 -10.26
CA TYR A 6 -5.13 7.88 -10.46
C TYR A 6 -6.48 8.30 -9.89
N HIS A 7 -7.56 7.58 -10.24
CA HIS A 7 -8.90 7.86 -9.70
C HIS A 7 -8.96 7.68 -8.18
N LEU A 8 -8.30 6.64 -7.66
CA LEU A 8 -8.25 6.39 -6.23
C LEU A 8 -7.62 7.56 -5.46
N GLY A 9 -6.53 8.13 -5.99
CA GLY A 9 -5.87 9.31 -5.42
C GLY A 9 -6.62 10.63 -5.65
N GLN A 10 -7.50 10.69 -6.66
CA GLN A 10 -8.31 11.88 -6.94
C GLN A 10 -9.45 12.05 -5.93
N ASN A 11 -10.11 10.97 -5.55
CA ASN A 11 -11.37 10.99 -4.79
C ASN A 11 -11.28 11.76 -3.46
N CYS A 12 -10.13 11.76 -2.78
CA CYS A 12 -9.89 12.55 -1.57
C CYS A 12 -8.63 13.41 -1.63
N GLY A 13 -8.26 13.83 -2.84
CA GLY A 13 -7.27 14.87 -3.06
C GLY A 13 -5.83 14.49 -2.70
N PHE A 14 -5.52 13.20 -2.55
CA PHE A 14 -4.14 12.69 -2.39
C PHE A 14 -3.24 13.17 -3.54
N ASN A 15 -3.76 13.19 -4.77
CA ASN A 15 -2.96 13.62 -5.94
C ASN A 15 -2.53 15.09 -5.89
N ARG A 16 -3.17 15.94 -5.07
CA ARG A 16 -2.86 17.38 -5.02
C ARG A 16 -1.42 17.66 -4.57
N GLN A 17 -0.85 16.79 -3.74
CA GLN A 17 0.51 16.96 -3.21
C GLN A 17 1.59 16.94 -4.32
N PHE A 18 1.33 16.23 -5.42
CA PHE A 18 2.30 16.11 -6.52
C PHE A 18 2.44 17.39 -7.36
N ASN A 19 1.50 18.34 -7.23
CA ASN A 19 1.54 19.61 -7.95
C ASN A 19 2.32 20.69 -7.19
N ASP A 20 2.71 20.44 -5.94
CA ASP A 20 3.49 21.39 -5.16
C ASP A 20 4.96 21.35 -5.60
N THR A 21 5.33 22.30 -6.46
CA THR A 21 6.69 22.50 -6.95
C THR A 21 7.50 23.47 -6.08
N THR A 22 6.90 24.02 -5.02
CA THR A 22 7.58 24.95 -4.11
C THR A 22 8.52 24.24 -3.14
N THR A 23 8.31 22.93 -2.96
CA THR A 23 9.17 22.07 -2.14
C THR A 23 10.29 21.47 -3.00
N ASN A 24 11.51 21.39 -2.44
CA ASN A 24 12.63 20.65 -3.05
C ASN A 24 12.50 19.12 -2.85
N GLN A 25 11.33 18.64 -2.43
CA GLN A 25 11.10 17.24 -2.12
C GLN A 25 11.08 16.39 -3.39
N LYS A 26 11.56 15.15 -3.25
CA LYS A 26 11.53 14.11 -4.27
C LYS A 26 10.59 12.98 -3.83
N TYR A 27 9.68 12.64 -4.73
CA TYR A 27 8.73 11.55 -4.54
C TYR A 27 9.28 10.25 -5.12
N THR A 28 9.13 9.16 -4.37
CA THR A 28 9.25 7.80 -4.91
C THR A 28 7.91 7.12 -4.73
N PHE A 29 7.21 6.87 -5.82
CA PHE A 29 5.85 6.36 -5.77
C PHE A 29 5.73 4.98 -6.41
N PHE A 30 5.37 3.99 -5.61
CA PHE A 30 5.06 2.64 -6.09
C PHE A 30 3.61 2.60 -6.57
N VAL A 31 3.39 2.65 -7.88
CA VAL A 31 2.06 2.76 -8.47
C VAL A 31 1.57 1.39 -8.92
N PRO A 32 0.53 0.81 -8.29
CA PRO A 32 -0.06 -0.42 -8.79
C PRO A 32 -0.74 -0.15 -10.13
N ARG A 33 -0.51 -1.01 -11.13
CA ARG A 33 -1.21 -0.91 -12.43
C ARG A 33 -2.66 -1.39 -12.32
N ASP A 34 -3.50 -1.06 -13.31
CA ASP A 34 -4.93 -1.48 -13.33
C ASP A 34 -5.10 -3.00 -13.16
N ARG A 35 -4.22 -3.80 -13.79
CA ARG A 35 -4.23 -5.26 -13.65
C ARG A 35 -3.96 -5.72 -12.20
N ALA A 36 -3.14 -4.99 -11.45
CA ALA A 36 -2.88 -5.28 -10.04
C ALA A 36 -4.15 -5.10 -9.21
N TRP A 37 -4.90 -4.02 -9.46
CA TRP A 37 -6.20 -3.78 -8.82
C TRP A 37 -7.27 -4.78 -9.26
N GLN A 38 -7.30 -5.18 -10.53
CA GLN A 38 -8.18 -6.25 -11.01
C GLN A 38 -7.92 -7.57 -10.29
N GLN A 39 -6.65 -7.94 -10.12
CA GLN A 39 -6.29 -9.13 -9.35
C GLN A 39 -6.64 -8.98 -7.86
N ALA A 40 -6.45 -7.79 -7.29
CA ALA A 40 -6.86 -7.51 -5.91
C ALA A 40 -8.39 -7.67 -5.75
N ARG A 41 -9.21 -7.23 -6.72
CA ARG A 41 -10.67 -7.42 -6.70
C ARG A 41 -11.09 -8.89 -6.61
N VAL A 42 -10.32 -9.80 -7.19
CA VAL A 42 -10.58 -11.26 -7.10
C VAL A 42 -10.14 -11.82 -5.75
N THR A 43 -8.99 -11.37 -5.23
CA THR A 43 -8.39 -11.93 -4.01
C THR A 43 -8.94 -11.35 -2.72
N MET A 44 -9.43 -10.11 -2.74
CA MET A 44 -9.94 -9.37 -1.58
C MET A 44 -11.13 -8.48 -1.99
N PRO A 45 -12.23 -9.07 -2.49
CA PRO A 45 -13.32 -8.33 -3.14
C PRO A 45 -13.96 -7.28 -2.24
N SER A 46 -14.24 -7.62 -0.98
CA SER A 46 -14.88 -6.71 -0.03
C SER A 46 -14.00 -5.53 0.33
N ALA A 47 -12.70 -5.76 0.54
CA ALA A 47 -11.72 -4.73 0.86
C ALA A 47 -11.59 -3.75 -0.31
N ILE A 48 -11.39 -4.26 -1.53
CA ILE A 48 -11.24 -3.41 -2.72
C ILE A 48 -12.53 -2.69 -3.07
N LYS A 49 -13.70 -3.32 -2.93
CA LYS A 49 -14.98 -2.63 -3.14
C LYS A 49 -15.08 -1.40 -2.23
N LYS A 50 -14.77 -1.55 -0.93
CA LYS A 50 -14.76 -0.43 0.01
C LYS A 50 -13.71 0.60 -0.36
N LEU A 51 -12.49 0.18 -0.71
CA LEU A 51 -11.39 1.07 -1.08
C LEU A 51 -11.77 2.06 -2.18
N PHE A 52 -12.59 1.63 -3.15
CA PHE A 52 -13.02 2.44 -4.30
C PHE A 52 -14.36 3.18 -4.10
N MET A 53 -14.96 3.10 -2.91
CA MET A 53 -16.17 3.87 -2.55
C MET A 53 -15.76 5.20 -1.92
N LEU A 54 -16.43 6.30 -2.31
CA LEU A 54 -16.11 7.65 -1.83
C LEU A 54 -16.22 7.77 -0.29
N ASP A 55 -17.23 7.14 0.32
CA ASP A 55 -17.45 7.13 1.78
C ASP A 55 -16.26 6.56 2.58
N PHE A 56 -15.40 5.79 1.92
CA PHE A 56 -14.26 5.10 2.50
C PHE A 56 -12.93 5.63 1.95
N CYS A 57 -12.92 6.80 1.30
CA CYS A 57 -11.74 7.34 0.65
C CYS A 57 -10.57 7.59 1.60
N TYR A 58 -10.79 7.71 2.92
CA TYR A 58 -9.69 7.81 3.88
C TYR A 58 -8.81 6.55 3.87
N TYR A 59 -9.39 5.35 3.67
CA TYR A 59 -8.62 4.14 3.48
C TYR A 59 -7.84 4.20 2.16
N ALA A 60 -8.41 4.80 1.12
CA ALA A 60 -7.71 5.00 -0.15
C ALA A 60 -6.45 5.86 0.04
N VAL A 61 -6.58 7.00 0.72
CA VAL A 61 -5.46 7.88 1.05
C VAL A 61 -4.40 7.11 1.84
N GLN A 62 -4.79 6.46 2.93
CA GLN A 62 -3.87 5.69 3.77
C GLN A 62 -3.17 4.54 3.03
N VAL A 63 -3.84 3.89 2.08
CA VAL A 63 -3.20 2.87 1.26
C VAL A 63 -2.20 3.52 0.32
N LEU A 64 -2.54 4.61 -0.36
CA LEU A 64 -1.63 5.30 -1.27
C LEU A 64 -0.42 5.93 -0.54
N GLU A 65 -0.59 6.42 0.67
CA GLU A 65 0.51 6.96 1.50
C GLU A 65 1.56 5.90 1.85
N ARG A 66 1.17 4.63 2.05
CA ARG A 66 2.13 3.51 2.21
C ARG A 66 2.94 3.26 0.93
N HIS A 67 2.41 3.65 -0.22
CA HIS A 67 3.11 3.50 -1.49
C HIS A 67 4.01 4.70 -1.82
N LEU A 68 3.94 5.78 -1.02
CA LEU A 68 4.62 7.03 -1.30
C LEU A 68 5.73 7.28 -0.28
N ILE A 69 6.93 7.50 -0.80
CA ILE A 69 8.09 7.95 -0.04
C ILE A 69 8.39 9.38 -0.46
N VAL A 70 8.65 10.24 0.53
CA VAL A 70 9.04 11.64 0.34
C VAL A 70 10.40 11.83 1.00
N GLY A 71 11.35 12.40 0.27
CA GLY A 71 12.68 12.69 0.81
C GLY A 71 13.48 13.61 -0.09
N ASP A 72 14.78 13.75 0.18
CA ASP A 72 15.66 14.64 -0.59
C ASP A 72 16.05 14.05 -1.96
N VAL A 73 15.93 12.73 -2.11
CA VAL A 73 16.37 12.00 -3.30
C VAL A 73 15.30 11.00 -3.73
N ALA A 74 15.01 10.95 -5.04
CA ALA A 74 14.18 9.91 -5.63
C ALA A 74 14.92 8.56 -5.63
N LEU A 75 14.27 7.50 -5.17
CA LEU A 75 14.90 6.20 -5.00
C LEU A 75 14.63 5.32 -6.23
N THR A 76 15.67 5.04 -7.00
CA THR A 76 15.61 4.04 -8.07
C THR A 76 15.56 2.62 -7.49
N MET A 77 15.14 1.63 -8.28
CA MET A 77 15.12 0.24 -7.83
C MET A 77 16.51 -0.28 -7.42
N GLU A 78 17.55 0.16 -8.14
CA GLU A 78 18.95 -0.14 -7.86
C GLU A 78 19.39 0.48 -6.53
N ARG A 79 18.98 1.73 -6.26
CA ARG A 79 19.30 2.40 -5.00
C ARG A 79 18.63 1.71 -3.81
N ILE A 80 17.36 1.33 -3.95
CA ILE A 80 16.64 0.61 -2.90
C ILE A 80 17.32 -0.74 -2.62
N LYS A 81 17.72 -1.46 -3.67
CA LYS A 81 18.49 -2.70 -3.53
C LYS A 81 19.84 -2.46 -2.83
N ALA A 82 20.58 -1.42 -3.21
CA ALA A 82 21.87 -1.10 -2.60
C ALA A 82 21.77 -0.65 -1.13
N MET A 83 20.60 -0.15 -0.70
CA MET A 83 20.33 0.14 0.71
C MET A 83 20.14 -1.13 1.55
N ALA A 84 19.82 -2.26 0.91
CA ALA A 84 19.88 -3.56 1.57
C ALA A 84 21.35 -3.92 1.75
N ASN A 85 21.79 -4.11 3.00
CA ASN A 85 23.09 -4.68 3.31
C ASN A 85 23.10 -6.18 2.96
N ASP A 86 22.96 -6.50 1.67
CA ASP A 86 22.88 -7.85 1.15
C ASP A 86 24.25 -8.52 1.25
N THR A 87 24.33 -9.59 2.04
CA THR A 87 25.44 -10.54 1.99
C THR A 87 25.09 -11.66 1.01
N SER A 88 25.76 -11.66 -0.14
CA SER A 88 25.73 -12.79 -1.06
C SER A 88 26.88 -13.73 -0.72
N ILE A 89 26.57 -14.99 -0.41
CA ILE A 89 27.58 -16.03 -0.22
C ILE A 89 27.53 -16.94 -1.46
N SER A 90 28.64 -17.01 -2.18
CA SER A 90 28.81 -17.93 -3.31
C SER A 90 29.44 -19.23 -2.80
N TYR A 91 28.78 -20.37 -3.02
CA TYR A 91 29.33 -21.69 -2.74
C TYR A 91 29.27 -22.52 -4.03
N GLY A 92 30.42 -22.67 -4.70
CA GLY A 92 30.50 -23.32 -6.01
C GLY A 92 29.74 -22.52 -7.09
N LYS A 93 28.82 -23.17 -7.81
CA LYS A 93 28.00 -22.56 -8.88
C LYS A 93 26.69 -21.95 -8.36
N GLU A 94 26.37 -22.16 -7.08
CA GLU A 94 25.15 -21.66 -6.46
C GLU A 94 25.42 -20.37 -5.67
N ILE A 95 24.59 -19.36 -5.91
CA ILE A 95 24.60 -18.11 -5.16
C ILE A 95 23.43 -18.15 -4.18
N TYR A 96 23.75 -18.17 -2.89
CA TYR A 96 22.78 -18.05 -1.82
C TYR A 96 22.69 -16.57 -1.42
N THR A 97 21.60 -15.91 -1.84
CA THR A 97 21.33 -14.53 -1.44
C THR A 97 20.38 -14.54 -0.25
N ASN A 98 20.88 -14.18 0.93
CA ASN A 98 19.99 -13.79 2.03
C ASN A 98 19.45 -12.40 1.69
N LYS A 99 18.22 -12.35 1.16
CA LYS A 99 17.57 -11.10 0.77
C LYS A 99 17.24 -10.32 2.03
N LYS A 100 18.01 -9.28 2.31
CA LYS A 100 17.77 -8.46 3.48
C LYS A 100 16.68 -7.43 3.16
N GLU A 101 15.72 -7.30 4.07
CA GLU A 101 14.71 -6.25 3.95
C GLU A 101 15.35 -4.88 4.19
N THR A 102 15.01 -3.94 3.31
CA THR A 102 15.22 -2.51 3.50
C THR A 102 13.98 -1.91 4.10
N GLU A 103 14.16 -1.04 5.08
CA GLU A 103 13.11 -0.29 5.72
C GLU A 103 13.01 1.10 5.08
N LEU A 104 11.89 1.41 4.43
CA LEU A 104 11.65 2.67 3.73
C LEU A 104 10.61 3.51 4.48
N GLY A 105 10.95 4.73 4.88
CA GLY A 105 9.98 5.66 5.47
C GLY A 105 8.99 6.15 4.42
N THR A 106 7.71 5.84 4.61
CA THR A 106 6.61 6.30 3.74
C THR A 106 5.84 7.42 4.42
N VAL A 107 4.88 8.03 3.72
CA VAL A 107 4.04 9.09 4.29
C VAL A 107 3.19 8.57 5.46
N ARG A 108 2.75 7.31 5.40
CA ARG A 108 1.91 6.72 6.45
C ARG A 108 2.71 6.05 7.56
N ASP A 109 3.64 5.18 7.17
CA ASP A 109 4.36 4.28 8.06
C ASP A 109 5.71 3.88 7.46
N SER A 110 6.20 2.70 7.83
CA SER A 110 7.44 2.13 7.33
C SER A 110 7.16 0.93 6.41
N LEU A 111 7.69 0.96 5.20
CA LEU A 111 7.58 -0.09 4.20
C LEU A 111 8.84 -0.96 4.21
N LYS A 112 8.73 -2.16 4.77
CA LYS A 112 9.79 -3.18 4.76
C LYS A 112 9.69 -4.05 3.52
N ILE A 113 10.68 -3.98 2.64
CA ILE A 113 10.73 -4.74 1.39
C ILE A 113 12.15 -5.23 1.11
N ALA A 114 12.27 -6.38 0.43
CA ALA A 114 13.54 -6.76 -0.20
C ALA A 114 13.42 -6.66 -1.72
N VAL A 115 14.47 -6.16 -2.38
CA VAL A 115 14.50 -6.02 -3.84
C VAL A 115 15.45 -7.04 -4.43
N GLU A 116 14.94 -7.85 -5.34
CA GLU A 116 15.73 -8.77 -6.14
C GLU A 116 15.79 -8.25 -7.58
N GLU A 117 17.01 -8.06 -8.08
CA GLU A 117 17.26 -7.82 -9.48
C GLU A 117 17.48 -9.15 -10.21
N ARG A 118 16.84 -9.29 -11.37
CA ARG A 118 16.93 -10.43 -12.26
C ARG A 118 17.63 -10.01 -13.55
N ILE A 119 17.80 -10.96 -14.45
CA ILE A 119 18.39 -10.74 -15.78
C ILE A 119 17.60 -9.64 -16.52
N ASN A 120 18.28 -8.84 -17.35
CA ASN A 120 17.72 -7.75 -18.14
C ASN A 120 17.10 -6.62 -17.29
N SER A 121 17.66 -6.32 -16.12
CA SER A 121 17.21 -5.21 -15.24
C SER A 121 15.74 -5.29 -14.87
N THR A 122 15.23 -6.52 -14.72
CA THR A 122 13.88 -6.78 -14.23
C THR A 122 13.93 -6.92 -12.71
N PHE A 123 12.97 -6.32 -11.99
CA PHE A 123 12.98 -6.30 -10.53
C PHE A 123 11.78 -7.03 -9.93
N ILE A 124 12.03 -7.72 -8.82
CA ILE A 124 11.02 -8.36 -7.99
C ILE A 124 11.12 -7.77 -6.59
N ILE A 125 10.02 -7.22 -6.10
CA ILE A 125 9.86 -6.78 -4.72
C ILE A 125 9.30 -7.96 -3.91
N HIS A 126 9.96 -8.28 -2.80
CA HIS A 126 9.48 -9.22 -1.80
C HIS A 126 8.85 -8.42 -0.66
N TRP A 127 7.56 -8.63 -0.42
CA TRP A 127 6.80 -7.91 0.61
C TRP A 127 5.81 -8.86 1.28
N LYS A 128 5.93 -9.06 2.60
CA LYS A 128 5.05 -9.94 3.40
C LYS A 128 4.80 -11.31 2.74
N GLY A 129 5.87 -11.96 2.29
CA GLY A 129 5.82 -13.26 1.60
C GLY A 129 5.31 -13.24 0.15
N LYS A 130 4.90 -12.08 -0.38
CA LYS A 130 4.50 -11.91 -1.78
C LYS A 130 5.70 -11.54 -2.65
N LYS A 131 5.76 -12.12 -3.85
CA LYS A 131 6.70 -11.73 -4.92
C LYS A 131 5.96 -10.83 -5.91
N ILE A 132 6.35 -9.57 -5.97
CA ILE A 132 5.68 -8.53 -6.75
C ILE A 132 6.63 -8.08 -7.86
N HIS A 133 6.29 -8.41 -9.10
CA HIS A 133 7.07 -7.94 -10.25
C HIS A 133 6.90 -6.43 -10.44
N VAL A 134 8.02 -5.73 -10.61
CA VAL A 134 8.05 -4.32 -11.00
C VAL A 134 7.88 -4.26 -12.52
N PHE A 135 6.66 -3.96 -12.97
CA PHE A 135 6.32 -3.92 -14.39
C PHE A 135 7.09 -2.85 -15.16
N ARG A 136 7.30 -1.69 -14.54
CA ARG A 136 8.12 -0.62 -15.12
C ARG A 136 8.89 0.07 -14.00
N PRO A 137 10.19 -0.22 -13.84
CA PRO A 137 11.02 0.46 -12.86
C PRO A 137 11.39 1.86 -13.36
N ASN A 138 11.74 2.75 -12.43
CA ASN A 138 12.49 3.98 -12.69
C ASN A 138 11.84 4.93 -13.72
N VAL A 139 10.52 5.11 -13.68
CA VAL A 139 9.86 6.10 -14.55
C VAL A 139 10.13 7.50 -14.00
N GLU A 140 11.05 8.22 -14.64
CA GLU A 140 11.42 9.58 -14.24
C GLU A 140 10.24 10.55 -14.36
N CYS A 141 10.11 11.41 -13.35
CA CYS A 141 9.12 12.47 -13.26
C CYS A 141 9.82 13.78 -12.86
N THR A 142 9.16 14.92 -13.06
CA THR A 142 9.73 16.25 -12.75
C THR A 142 10.21 16.37 -11.29
N ASN A 143 9.46 15.78 -10.35
CA ASN A 143 9.70 15.85 -8.92
C ASN A 143 9.93 14.46 -8.28
N GLY A 144 10.34 13.45 -9.05
CA GLY A 144 10.49 12.12 -8.46
C GLY A 144 10.65 10.99 -9.45
N VAL A 145 10.29 9.79 -8.99
CA VAL A 145 10.30 8.56 -9.77
C VAL A 145 9.08 7.71 -9.44
N ILE A 146 8.52 7.06 -10.47
CA ILE A 146 7.44 6.10 -10.33
C ILE A 146 7.96 4.69 -10.62
N HIS A 147 7.60 3.74 -9.76
CA HIS A 147 7.79 2.30 -9.99
C HIS A 147 6.42 1.66 -10.19
N VAL A 148 6.13 1.19 -11.40
CA VAL A 148 4.85 0.53 -11.69
C VAL A 148 4.91 -0.92 -11.22
N ILE A 149 4.03 -1.32 -10.30
CA ILE A 149 4.05 -2.66 -9.67
C ILE A 149 2.81 -3.50 -9.99
N ASN A 150 2.98 -4.83 -9.96
CA ASN A 150 1.94 -5.80 -10.33
C ASN A 150 1.02 -6.24 -9.18
N TYR A 151 1.21 -5.73 -7.96
CA TYR A 151 0.33 -5.99 -6.83
C TYR A 151 0.40 -4.80 -5.85
N PRO A 152 -0.71 -4.30 -5.29
CA PRO A 152 -0.66 -3.22 -4.30
C PRO A 152 -0.06 -3.71 -2.98
N PHE A 153 0.60 -2.84 -2.23
CA PHE A 153 1.01 -3.09 -0.83
C PHE A 153 -0.20 -3.07 0.10
N LEU A 154 -1.08 -4.04 -0.09
CA LEU A 154 -2.35 -4.20 0.59
C LEU A 154 -2.57 -5.65 1.01
N GLU A 155 -3.06 -5.84 2.22
CA GLU A 155 -3.60 -7.08 2.76
C GLU A 155 -5.08 -6.90 3.12
N GLU A 156 -5.84 -7.99 3.19
CA GLU A 156 -7.27 -7.94 3.50
C GLU A 156 -7.56 -7.27 4.85
N GLY A 157 -6.66 -7.42 5.82
CA GLY A 157 -6.76 -6.81 7.14
C GLY A 157 -6.53 -5.30 7.19
N ASP A 158 -6.04 -4.67 6.12
CA ASP A 158 -5.78 -3.23 6.07
C ASP A 158 -7.07 -2.40 5.99
N ILE A 159 -8.18 -3.00 5.56
CA ILE A 159 -9.49 -2.33 5.38
C ILE A 159 -10.49 -2.97 6.33
N ARG A 160 -10.36 -2.65 7.62
CA ARG A 160 -11.29 -3.09 8.67
C ARG A 160 -12.20 -1.95 9.08
N ILE A 161 -13.46 -2.04 8.63
CA ILE A 161 -14.52 -1.25 9.25
C ILE A 161 -14.91 -2.00 10.50
N SER A 162 -14.49 -1.51 11.66
CA SER A 162 -15.20 -1.84 12.89
C SER A 162 -16.61 -1.30 12.70
N ALA A 163 -17.59 -2.18 12.52
CA ALA A 163 -18.96 -1.78 12.75
C ALA A 163 -18.97 -1.30 14.20
N SER A 164 -19.08 0.01 14.42
CA SER A 164 -19.67 0.49 15.65
C SER A 164 -21.05 -0.18 15.66
N SER A 165 -21.16 -1.29 16.38
CA SER A 165 -22.46 -1.82 16.71
C SER A 165 -23.10 -0.71 17.54
N PRO A 166 -24.14 0.00 17.06
CA PRO A 166 -24.98 0.69 18.03
C PRO A 166 -25.42 -0.42 18.98
N LEU A 167 -25.07 -0.28 20.26
CA LEU A 167 -25.48 -1.19 21.33
C LEU A 167 -26.82 -1.83 20.96
N SER A 168 -26.81 -3.13 20.62
CA SER A 168 -28.06 -3.88 20.60
C SER A 168 -28.44 -4.01 22.07
N LEU A 169 -29.09 -2.97 22.59
CA LEU A 169 -29.91 -3.08 23.76
C LEU A 169 -30.95 -4.13 23.39
N THR A 170 -30.70 -5.35 23.85
CA THR A 170 -31.65 -6.44 23.82
C THR A 170 -32.96 -5.88 24.36
N PRO A 171 -34.05 -5.83 23.57
CA PRO A 171 -35.30 -5.17 23.97
C PRO A 171 -35.93 -5.82 25.22
N HIS A 172 -35.44 -7.00 25.62
CA HIS A 172 -35.84 -7.69 26.83
C HIS A 172 -35.41 -6.99 28.14
N LEU A 173 -34.36 -6.15 28.14
CA LEU A 173 -33.98 -5.44 29.37
C LEU A 173 -34.89 -4.24 29.69
N LEU A 174 -35.48 -3.61 28.66
CA LEU A 174 -36.41 -2.48 28.82
C LEU A 174 -37.81 -2.90 29.30
N MET A 175 -38.24 -4.14 29.01
CA MET A 175 -39.54 -4.64 29.49
C MET A 175 -39.55 -4.92 31.01
N LEU A 176 -38.41 -5.28 31.58
CA LEU A 176 -38.31 -5.56 33.02
C LEU A 176 -38.34 -4.30 33.88
N THR A 177 -37.95 -3.15 33.34
CA THR A 177 -38.00 -1.86 34.07
C THR A 177 -39.39 -1.24 34.05
N LEU A 178 -40.19 -1.45 32.99
CA LEU A 178 -41.59 -1.01 32.94
C LEU A 178 -42.53 -1.89 33.78
N ALA A 179 -42.30 -3.21 33.82
CA ALA A 179 -43.13 -4.13 34.61
C ALA A 179 -43.06 -3.84 36.13
N LYS A 180 -41.93 -3.32 36.62
CA LYS A 180 -41.74 -2.97 38.04
C LYS A 180 -42.48 -1.69 38.45
N TRP A 181 -42.83 -0.83 37.49
CA TRP A 181 -43.58 0.42 37.73
C TRP A 181 -45.08 0.27 37.53
N LEU A 182 -45.53 -0.77 36.82
CA LEU A 182 -46.96 -1.08 36.62
C LEU A 182 -47.55 -2.03 37.68
N LEU A 183 -46.71 -2.55 38.59
CA LEU A 183 -47.10 -3.49 39.66
C LEU A 183 -46.91 -2.91 41.08
N LEU A 184 -46.82 -1.58 41.20
CA LEU A 184 -46.84 -0.85 42.48
C LEU A 184 -48.02 0.12 42.52
#